data_AF-M4Z4S8-F1
#
_entry.id   AF-M4Z4S8-F1
#
_cell.length_a   1.000
_cell.length_b   1.000
_cell.length_c   1.000
_cell.angle_alpha   90.00
_cell.angle_beta   90.00
_cell.angle_gamma   90.00
#
_symmetry.space_group_name_H-M   'P 1'
#
loop_
_entity.id
_entity.type
_entity.pdbx_description
1 polymer ?
#
loop_
_entity_poly.entity_id
_entity_poly.type
_entity_poly.pdbx_seq_one_letter_code
_entity_poly.pdbx_strand_id
1 'polypeptide(L)'
;MIKHFLEQLRIQRWDDHRYYHHSRINQSLHFVSAVSFMIAYVMMVFDPLISALIGWLVSMTSRQAGHFFFEPRGYDHVNQATHEHKEEIKVGYNLQRKVVLMSIWAAAPVVLYLQPTLFGLLPPWTSAMDFARETAKLWLVIGIGGLLFRTIHLFFIRDVETGLVWMTKILTDPFNDFMLYRKAPIALLRGELIDPGLDLMGEGLEEQHA
;
A
#
# COMPACT_ATOMS: atom_id res chain seq x y z
N MET A 1 0.07 -5.16 -26.51
CA MET A 1 -0.81 -5.48 -25.36
C MET A 1 0.02 -5.94 -24.17
N ILE A 2 0.46 -7.21 -24.05
CA ILE A 2 1.21 -7.68 -22.85
C ILE A 2 2.51 -6.90 -22.58
N LYS A 3 3.30 -6.60 -23.63
CA LYS A 3 4.54 -5.80 -23.46
C LYS A 3 4.26 -4.40 -22.91
N HIS A 4 3.15 -3.78 -23.32
CA HIS A 4 2.76 -2.45 -22.86
C HIS A 4 2.27 -2.49 -21.41
N PHE A 5 1.44 -3.49 -21.07
CA PHE A 5 0.97 -3.74 -19.70
C PHE A 5 2.13 -3.90 -18.70
N LEU A 6 3.11 -4.76 -19.04
CA LEU A 6 4.27 -5.00 -18.17
C LEU A 6 5.16 -3.75 -18.04
N GLU A 7 5.26 -2.96 -19.11
CA GLU A 7 6.01 -1.71 -19.08
C GLU A 7 5.31 -0.67 -18.20
N GLN A 8 3.99 -0.51 -18.30
CA GLN A 8 3.22 0.36 -17.41
C GLN A 8 3.32 -0.08 -15.94
N LEU A 9 3.28 -1.39 -15.68
CA LEU A 9 3.49 -1.94 -14.34
C LEU A 9 4.89 -1.60 -13.80
N ARG A 10 5.93 -1.72 -14.65
CA ARG A 10 7.31 -1.38 -14.31
C ARG A 10 7.45 0.11 -13.99
N ILE A 11 6.93 0.98 -14.86
CA ILE A 11 6.95 2.44 -14.69
C ILE A 11 6.26 2.82 -13.37
N GLN A 12 5.05 2.32 -13.10
CA GLN A 12 4.34 2.68 -11.86
C GLN A 12 5.09 2.26 -10.58
N ARG A 13 5.84 1.15 -10.62
CA ARG A 13 6.66 0.72 -9.47
C ARG A 13 7.93 1.53 -9.34
N TRP A 14 8.56 1.83 -10.47
CA TRP A 14 9.73 2.68 -10.53
C TRP A 14 9.41 4.09 -10.01
N ASP A 15 8.30 4.68 -10.44
CA ASP A 15 7.79 5.96 -9.94
C ASP A 15 7.52 5.91 -8.44
N ASP A 16 6.89 4.85 -7.94
CA ASP A 16 6.64 4.71 -6.49
C ASP A 16 7.95 4.67 -5.70
N HIS A 17 8.94 3.92 -6.14
CA HIS A 17 10.25 3.90 -5.50
C HIS A 17 10.97 5.25 -5.60
N ARG A 18 11.06 5.80 -6.81
CA ARG A 18 11.75 7.05 -7.12
C ARG A 18 11.14 8.23 -6.38
N TYR A 19 9.82 8.33 -6.21
CA TYR A 19 9.18 9.54 -5.67
C TYR A 19 8.76 9.43 -4.21
N TYR A 20 8.68 8.22 -3.66
CA TYR A 20 8.04 7.96 -2.37
C TYR A 20 8.75 6.95 -1.46
N HIS A 21 9.96 6.50 -1.80
CA HIS A 21 10.72 5.55 -0.97
C HIS A 21 12.20 5.91 -0.86
N HIS A 22 12.53 7.17 -0.56
CA HIS A 22 13.92 7.60 -0.39
C HIS A 22 14.49 7.21 0.96
N SER A 23 13.67 7.22 2.00
CA SER A 23 14.11 6.95 3.35
C SER A 23 14.34 5.46 3.55
N ARG A 24 15.53 5.06 4.02
CA ARG A 24 15.82 3.68 4.40
C ARG A 24 14.94 3.22 5.58
N ILE A 25 14.44 4.15 6.40
CA ILE A 25 13.43 3.84 7.42
C ILE A 25 12.11 3.44 6.74
N ASN A 26 11.63 4.23 5.79
CA ASN A 26 10.43 3.93 5.03
C ASN A 26 10.58 2.59 4.27
N GLN A 27 11.70 2.38 3.57
CA GLN A 27 11.98 1.13 2.87
C GLN A 27 12.01 -0.08 3.83
N SER A 28 12.59 0.06 5.03
CA SER A 28 12.58 -1.00 6.04
C SER A 28 11.17 -1.32 6.54
N LEU A 29 10.33 -0.29 6.72
CA LEU A 29 8.91 -0.47 7.05
C LEU A 29 8.14 -1.14 5.91
N HIS A 30 8.43 -0.79 4.65
CA HIS A 30 7.90 -1.49 3.48
C HIS A 30 8.34 -2.96 3.43
N PHE A 31 9.57 -3.27 3.82
CA PHE A 31 10.04 -4.65 3.91
C PHE A 31 9.26 -5.46 4.97
N VAL A 32 9.07 -4.89 6.17
CA VAL A 32 8.23 -5.52 7.22
C VAL A 32 6.79 -5.71 6.73
N SER A 33 6.24 -4.68 6.08
CA SER A 33 4.93 -4.74 5.45
C SER A 33 4.85 -5.87 4.43
N ALA A 34 5.80 -5.95 3.51
CA ALA A 34 5.87 -6.94 2.44
C ALA A 34 5.85 -8.37 2.96
N VAL A 35 6.73 -8.70 3.92
CA VAL A 35 6.76 -10.01 4.57
C VAL A 35 5.41 -10.31 5.24
N SER A 36 4.83 -9.34 5.93
CA SER A 36 3.54 -9.49 6.61
C SER A 36 2.39 -9.72 5.62
N PHE A 37 2.37 -9.04 4.47
CA PHE A 37 1.37 -9.27 3.42
C PHE A 37 1.53 -10.67 2.80
N MET A 38 2.76 -11.13 2.56
CA MET A 38 3.00 -12.49 2.06
C MET A 38 2.48 -13.55 3.04
N ILE A 39 2.70 -13.36 4.35
CA ILE A 39 2.10 -14.22 5.39
C ILE A 39 0.57 -14.10 5.35
N ALA A 40 0.02 -12.89 5.24
CA ALA A 40 -1.42 -12.69 5.13
C ALA A 40 -2.02 -13.41 3.91
N TYR A 41 -1.32 -13.46 2.77
CA TYR A 41 -1.77 -14.20 1.58
C TYR A 41 -1.86 -15.70 1.85
N VAL A 42 -0.87 -16.28 2.54
CA VAL A 42 -0.94 -17.69 2.97
C VAL A 42 -2.11 -17.89 3.95
N MET A 43 -2.25 -16.99 4.93
CA MET A 43 -3.33 -17.06 5.91
C MET A 43 -4.72 -16.90 5.29
N MET A 44 -4.86 -16.25 4.14
CA MET A 44 -6.16 -16.13 3.46
C MET A 44 -6.78 -17.50 3.14
N VAL A 45 -5.94 -18.53 2.95
CA VAL A 45 -6.39 -19.91 2.71
C VAL A 45 -6.79 -20.62 4.01
N PHE A 46 -6.11 -20.33 5.12
CA PHE A 46 -6.28 -21.06 6.38
C PHE A 46 -7.25 -20.38 7.36
N ASP A 47 -7.11 -19.07 7.55
CA ASP A 47 -7.99 -18.24 8.36
C ASP A 47 -8.01 -16.81 7.77
N PRO A 48 -9.03 -16.49 6.92
CA PRO A 48 -9.20 -15.17 6.33
C PRO A 48 -9.28 -14.04 7.36
N LEU A 49 -9.77 -14.31 8.58
CA LEU A 49 -9.91 -13.27 9.60
C LEU A 49 -8.54 -12.92 10.19
N ILE A 50 -7.70 -13.93 10.47
CA ILE A 50 -6.31 -13.68 10.86
C ILE A 50 -5.52 -13.01 9.73
N SER A 51 -5.76 -13.41 8.47
CA SER A 51 -5.19 -12.73 7.30
C SER A 51 -5.51 -11.23 7.30
N ALA A 52 -6.77 -10.87 7.55
CA ALA A 52 -7.20 -9.48 7.64
C ALA A 52 -6.49 -8.73 8.77
N LEU A 53 -6.39 -9.34 9.95
CA LEU A 53 -5.72 -8.73 11.10
C LEU A 53 -4.23 -8.48 10.80
N ILE A 54 -3.52 -9.45 10.23
CA ILE A 54 -2.10 -9.29 9.84
C ILE A 54 -1.97 -8.19 8.78
N GLY A 55 -2.80 -8.26 7.73
CA GLY A 55 -2.79 -7.32 6.63
C GLY A 55 -3.02 -5.88 7.09
N TRP A 56 -3.95 -5.66 8.01
CA TRP A 56 -4.28 -4.32 8.47
C TRP A 56 -3.42 -3.82 9.63
N LEU A 57 -3.22 -4.63 10.68
CA LEU A 57 -2.55 -4.19 11.92
C LEU A 57 -1.04 -4.14 11.83
N VAL A 58 -0.43 -4.97 10.99
CA VAL A 58 1.04 -5.03 10.84
C VAL A 58 1.44 -4.49 9.49
N SER A 59 0.84 -5.01 8.43
CA SER A 59 1.31 -4.70 7.10
C SER A 59 0.95 -3.28 6.64
N MET A 60 -0.35 -2.93 6.67
CA MET A 60 -0.79 -1.58 6.31
C MET A 60 -0.27 -0.52 7.28
N THR A 61 -0.23 -0.78 8.59
CA THR A 61 0.30 0.19 9.56
C THR A 61 1.78 0.51 9.31
N SER A 62 2.63 -0.50 9.08
CA SER A 62 4.05 -0.28 8.79
C SER A 62 4.24 0.48 7.47
N ARG A 63 3.59 0.04 6.39
CA ARG A 63 3.61 0.74 5.08
C ARG A 63 3.18 2.20 5.19
N GLN A 64 2.06 2.44 5.87
CA GLN A 64 1.50 3.78 5.99
C GLN A 64 2.35 4.65 6.90
N ALA A 65 2.91 4.10 8.00
CA ALA A 65 3.86 4.84 8.83
C ALA A 65 5.08 5.30 8.01
N GLY A 66 5.60 4.43 7.15
CA GLY A 66 6.65 4.77 6.19
C GLY A 66 6.30 5.98 5.33
N HIS A 67 5.21 5.90 4.59
CA HIS A 67 4.74 6.99 3.73
C HIS A 67 4.38 8.28 4.47
N PHE A 68 3.76 8.21 5.65
CA PHE A 68 3.22 9.39 6.33
C PHE A 68 4.28 10.14 7.14
N PHE A 69 5.25 9.44 7.74
CA PHE A 69 6.20 10.02 8.69
C PHE A 69 7.62 10.17 8.15
N PHE A 70 8.03 9.34 7.17
CA PHE A 70 9.43 9.25 6.76
C PHE A 70 9.70 9.69 5.32
N GLU A 71 8.68 10.20 4.61
CA GLU A 71 8.82 10.74 3.27
C GLU A 71 8.51 12.24 3.22
N PRO A 72 9.33 13.04 2.51
CA PRO A 72 9.17 14.48 2.47
C PRO A 72 7.91 14.88 1.68
N ARG A 73 7.12 15.80 2.28
CA ARG A 73 5.95 16.44 1.65
C ARG A 73 6.26 17.84 1.09
N GLY A 74 7.54 18.22 1.09
CA GLY A 74 8.03 19.47 0.51
C GLY A 74 8.56 19.25 -0.91
N TYR A 75 9.35 20.22 -1.38
CA TYR A 75 10.05 20.09 -2.66
C TYR A 75 11.08 18.96 -2.61
N ASP A 76 11.00 18.07 -3.60
CA ASP A 76 11.90 16.94 -3.76
C ASP A 76 13.12 17.37 -4.56
N HIS A 77 14.20 17.72 -3.87
CA HIS A 77 15.42 18.19 -4.52
C HIS A 77 16.12 17.10 -5.35
N VAL A 78 15.89 15.82 -5.04
CA VAL A 78 16.49 14.69 -5.77
C VAL A 78 15.81 14.54 -7.12
N ASN A 79 14.48 14.60 -7.14
CA ASN A 79 13.70 14.45 -8.36
C ASN A 79 13.31 15.78 -9.04
N GLN A 80 13.67 16.91 -8.44
CA GLN A 80 13.29 18.25 -8.87
C GLN A 80 11.76 18.44 -9.04
N ALA A 81 10.97 17.77 -8.19
CA ALA A 81 9.51 17.72 -8.30
C ALA A 81 8.81 18.32 -7.07
N THR A 82 7.71 19.05 -7.29
CA THR A 82 6.83 19.51 -6.20
C THR A 82 5.99 18.36 -5.66
N HIS A 83 5.50 18.49 -4.42
CA HIS A 83 4.60 17.48 -3.84
C HIS A 83 3.30 17.37 -4.63
N GLU A 84 2.76 18.49 -5.08
CA GLU A 84 1.56 18.57 -5.92
C GLU A 84 1.75 17.81 -7.23
N HIS A 85 2.88 18.01 -7.91
CA HIS A 85 3.20 17.29 -9.14
C HIS A 85 3.28 15.78 -8.92
N LYS A 86 3.98 15.35 -7.85
CA LYS A 86 4.07 13.93 -7.48
C LYS A 86 2.68 13.32 -7.22
N GLU A 87 1.78 14.07 -6.58
CA GLU A 87 0.43 13.61 -6.25
C GLU A 87 -0.49 13.56 -7.49
N GLU A 88 -0.29 14.44 -8.48
CA GLU A 88 -1.02 14.45 -9.75
C GLU A 88 -0.69 13.26 -10.65
N ILE A 89 0.60 12.88 -10.74
CA ILE A 89 1.02 11.71 -11.51
C ILE A 89 0.55 10.39 -10.89
N LYS A 90 0.18 10.40 -9.60
CA LYS A 90 -0.18 9.19 -8.85
C LYS A 90 -1.53 8.65 -9.29
N VAL A 91 -1.48 7.71 -10.22
CA VAL A 91 -2.66 7.05 -10.81
C VAL A 91 -3.52 6.40 -9.73
N GLY A 92 -2.90 5.69 -8.78
CA GLY A 92 -3.59 4.95 -7.73
C GLY A 92 -4.11 5.81 -6.57
N TYR A 93 -3.54 5.60 -5.39
CA TYR A 93 -3.88 6.32 -4.17
C TYR A 93 -2.90 7.46 -3.95
N ASN A 94 -3.37 8.68 -4.20
CA ASN A 94 -2.76 9.89 -3.68
C ASN A 94 -3.00 10.00 -2.16
N LEU A 95 -2.31 10.91 -1.49
CA LEU A 95 -2.34 11.08 -0.04
C LEU A 95 -3.77 11.25 0.50
N GLN A 96 -4.60 12.07 -0.17
CA GLN A 96 -5.98 12.29 0.25
C GLN A 96 -6.78 10.98 0.24
N ARG A 97 -6.70 10.20 -0.84
CA ARG A 97 -7.40 8.90 -0.93
C ARG A 97 -6.87 7.91 0.11
N LYS A 98 -5.56 7.94 0.41
CA LYS A 98 -4.97 7.11 1.49
C LYS A 98 -5.57 7.49 2.84
N VAL A 99 -5.67 8.79 3.15
CA VAL A 99 -6.28 9.27 4.39
C VAL A 99 -7.73 8.82 4.51
N VAL A 100 -8.52 8.89 3.43
CA VAL A 100 -9.91 8.40 3.43
C VAL A 100 -9.97 6.91 3.75
N LEU A 101 -9.18 6.07 3.07
CA LEU A 101 -9.16 4.62 3.33
C LEU A 101 -8.74 4.31 4.77
N MET A 102 -7.69 4.95 5.27
CA MET A 102 -7.22 4.75 6.65
C MET A 102 -8.24 5.24 7.68
N SER A 103 -8.98 6.30 7.39
CA SER A 103 -10.05 6.79 8.26
C SER A 103 -11.22 5.79 8.33
N ILE A 104 -11.62 5.22 7.19
CA ILE A 104 -12.65 4.16 7.14
C ILE A 104 -12.19 2.92 7.92
N TRP A 105 -10.94 2.49 7.70
CA TRP A 105 -10.34 1.38 8.43
C TRP A 105 -10.35 1.60 9.95
N ALA A 106 -9.92 2.79 10.40
CA ALA A 106 -9.85 3.13 11.82
C ALA A 106 -11.24 3.29 12.46
N ALA A 107 -12.21 3.81 11.69
CA ALA A 107 -13.59 4.00 12.16
C ALA A 107 -14.36 2.67 12.28
N ALA A 108 -14.05 1.66 11.46
CA ALA A 108 -14.76 0.38 11.45
C ALA A 108 -14.89 -0.31 12.83
N PRO A 109 -13.80 -0.54 13.60
CA PRO A 109 -13.92 -1.10 14.95
C PRO A 109 -14.67 -0.18 15.91
N VAL A 110 -14.56 1.14 15.77
CA VAL A 110 -15.27 2.10 16.64
C VAL A 110 -16.78 2.01 16.41
N VAL A 111 -17.21 1.99 15.15
CA VAL A 111 -18.62 1.84 14.79
C VAL A 111 -19.15 0.49 15.29
N LEU A 112 -18.40 -0.60 15.09
CA LEU A 112 -18.79 -1.93 15.55
C LEU A 112 -18.85 -2.02 17.09
N TYR A 113 -18.00 -1.29 17.80
CA TYR A 113 -18.05 -1.23 19.26
C TYR A 113 -19.31 -0.52 19.75
N LEU A 114 -19.69 0.60 19.11
CA LEU A 114 -20.88 1.39 19.44
C LEU A 114 -22.19 0.75 18.94
N GLN A 115 -22.12 -0.07 17.90
CA GLN A 115 -23.22 -0.81 17.29
C GLN A 115 -22.82 -2.28 17.13
N PRO A 116 -22.92 -3.11 18.20
CA PRO A 116 -22.39 -4.48 18.21
C PRO A 116 -22.95 -5.42 17.13
N THR A 117 -24.15 -5.15 16.64
CA THR A 117 -24.78 -5.94 15.56
C THR A 117 -24.55 -5.33 14.17
N LEU A 118 -23.83 -4.21 14.08
CA LEU A 118 -23.67 -3.38 12.88
C LEU A 118 -25.02 -3.20 12.15
N PHE A 119 -25.98 -2.58 12.83
CA PHE A 119 -27.34 -2.35 12.31
C PHE A 119 -28.09 -3.65 11.93
N GLY A 120 -27.80 -4.76 12.62
CA GLY A 120 -28.44 -6.07 12.40
C GLY A 120 -27.76 -6.96 11.35
N LEU A 121 -26.61 -6.55 10.80
CA LEU A 121 -25.84 -7.33 9.82
C LEU A 121 -25.00 -8.44 10.46
N LEU A 122 -24.64 -8.29 11.73
CA LEU A 122 -23.77 -9.22 12.46
C LEU A 122 -24.41 -9.65 13.78
N PRO A 123 -24.09 -10.86 14.29
CA PRO A 123 -24.40 -11.20 15.67
C PRO A 123 -23.62 -10.27 16.62
N PRO A 124 -24.20 -9.90 17.78
CA PRO A 124 -23.48 -9.07 18.74
C PRO A 124 -22.27 -9.85 19.27
N TRP A 125 -21.11 -9.19 19.32
CA TRP A 125 -19.91 -9.76 19.93
C TRP A 125 -20.12 -9.90 21.45
N THR A 126 -19.62 -10.99 22.03
CA THR A 126 -19.79 -11.29 23.47
C THR A 126 -18.47 -11.35 24.23
N SER A 127 -17.35 -11.38 23.50
CA SER A 127 -16.01 -11.41 24.03
C SER A 127 -15.07 -10.53 23.20
N ALA A 128 -13.88 -10.24 23.74
CA ALA A 128 -12.84 -9.51 23.01
C ALA A 128 -12.40 -10.25 21.72
N MET A 129 -12.40 -11.59 21.74
CA MET A 129 -12.08 -12.40 20.58
C MET A 129 -13.16 -12.29 19.50
N ASP A 130 -14.43 -12.33 19.88
CA ASP A 130 -15.54 -12.14 18.94
C ASP A 130 -15.44 -10.75 18.30
N PHE A 131 -15.21 -9.71 19.11
CA PHE A 131 -15.06 -8.34 18.61
C PHE A 131 -13.92 -8.22 17.60
N ALA A 132 -12.76 -8.83 17.87
CA ALA A 132 -11.62 -8.85 16.96
C ALA A 132 -11.96 -9.57 15.64
N ARG A 133 -12.67 -10.70 15.70
CA ARG A 133 -13.09 -11.46 14.52
C ARG A 133 -14.15 -10.74 13.70
N GLU A 134 -15.13 -10.11 14.33
CA GLU A 134 -16.12 -9.29 13.63
C GLU A 134 -15.48 -8.04 12.99
N THR A 135 -14.54 -7.40 13.68
CA THR A 135 -13.72 -6.32 13.11
C THR A 135 -12.93 -6.80 11.89
N ALA A 136 -12.32 -7.98 11.99
CA ALA A 136 -11.57 -8.58 10.88
C ALA A 136 -12.45 -8.81 9.64
N LYS A 137 -13.72 -9.23 9.81
CA LYS A 137 -14.67 -9.36 8.69
C LYS A 137 -14.92 -8.02 8.00
N LEU A 138 -15.14 -6.95 8.77
CA LEU A 138 -15.33 -5.61 8.21
C LEU A 138 -14.09 -5.15 7.45
N TRP A 139 -12.91 -5.40 8.01
CA TRP A 139 -11.65 -5.08 7.39
C TRP A 139 -11.36 -5.90 6.12
N LEU A 140 -11.81 -7.14 6.02
CA LEU A 140 -11.78 -7.88 4.74
C LEU A 140 -12.63 -7.20 3.68
N VAL A 141 -13.87 -6.85 4.02
CA VAL A 141 -14.79 -6.16 3.11
C VAL A 141 -14.22 -4.82 2.68
N ILE A 142 -13.64 -4.05 3.60
CA ILE A 142 -12.98 -2.76 3.30
C ILE A 142 -11.77 -2.96 2.40
N GLY A 143 -10.92 -3.97 2.65
CA GLY A 143 -9.74 -4.25 1.84
C GLY A 143 -10.08 -4.66 0.42
N ILE A 144 -10.97 -5.65 0.27
CA ILE A 144 -11.43 -6.13 -1.05
C ILE A 144 -12.21 -5.04 -1.77
N GLY A 145 -13.15 -4.40 -1.07
CA GLY A 145 -13.97 -3.32 -1.62
C GLY A 145 -13.14 -2.12 -2.06
N GLY A 146 -12.17 -1.69 -1.25
CA GLY A 146 -11.27 -0.57 -1.58
C GLY A 146 -10.39 -0.84 -2.81
N LEU A 147 -9.94 -2.09 -2.99
CA LEU A 147 -9.21 -2.52 -4.18
C LEU A 147 -10.14 -2.50 -5.41
N LEU A 148 -11.26 -3.24 -5.37
CA LEU A 148 -12.17 -3.37 -6.50
C LEU A 148 -12.79 -2.03 -6.91
N PHE A 149 -13.22 -1.23 -5.93
CA PHE A 149 -13.75 0.11 -6.16
C PHE A 149 -12.73 0.99 -6.89
N ARG A 150 -11.48 1.01 -6.42
CA ARG A 150 -10.46 1.85 -7.05
C ARG A 150 -10.11 1.36 -8.45
N THR A 151 -10.01 0.05 -8.66
CA THR A 151 -9.81 -0.54 -9.99
C THR A 151 -10.90 -0.13 -10.96
N ILE A 152 -12.18 -0.32 -10.59
CA ILE A 152 -13.32 0.03 -11.43
C ILE A 152 -13.37 1.53 -11.67
N HIS A 153 -13.13 2.35 -10.65
CA HIS A 153 -13.08 3.79 -10.78
C HIS A 153 -12.01 4.21 -11.82
N LEU A 154 -10.82 3.58 -11.81
CA LEU A 154 -9.77 3.85 -12.80
C LEU A 154 -10.18 3.50 -14.24
N PHE A 155 -11.06 2.52 -14.44
CA PHE A 155 -11.60 2.23 -15.76
C PHE A 155 -12.33 3.42 -16.38
N PHE A 156 -12.99 4.23 -15.57
CA PHE A 156 -13.77 5.38 -16.02
C PHE A 156 -12.97 6.68 -16.11
N ILE A 157 -12.02 6.90 -15.21
CA ILE A 157 -11.25 8.17 -15.18
C ILE A 157 -9.93 8.11 -15.96
N ARG A 158 -9.51 6.91 -16.37
CA ARG A 158 -8.33 6.68 -17.21
C ARG A 158 -8.72 5.74 -18.36
N ASP A 159 -8.65 4.43 -18.12
CA ASP A 159 -9.00 3.36 -19.04
C ASP A 159 -8.90 1.99 -18.33
N VAL A 160 -9.39 0.93 -19.00
CA VAL A 160 -9.43 -0.43 -18.44
C VAL A 160 -8.03 -0.98 -18.17
N GLU A 161 -7.07 -0.77 -19.07
CA GLU A 161 -5.71 -1.28 -18.92
C GLU A 161 -5.03 -0.65 -17.69
N THR A 162 -5.14 0.67 -17.53
CA THR A 162 -4.62 1.40 -16.36
C THR A 162 -5.15 0.84 -15.04
N GLY A 163 -6.46 0.57 -14.94
CA GLY A 163 -7.05 -0.02 -13.74
C GLY A 163 -6.52 -1.42 -13.44
N LEU A 164 -6.36 -2.26 -14.47
CA LEU A 164 -5.82 -3.61 -14.32
C LEU A 164 -4.33 -3.64 -13.99
N VAL A 165 -3.53 -2.72 -14.55
CA VAL A 165 -2.13 -2.52 -14.19
C VAL A 165 -2.04 -2.13 -12.72
N TRP A 166 -2.85 -1.17 -12.28
CA TRP A 166 -2.86 -0.73 -10.88
C TRP A 166 -3.28 -1.86 -9.92
N MET A 167 -4.32 -2.63 -10.24
CA MET A 167 -4.73 -3.77 -9.42
C MET A 167 -3.63 -4.83 -9.34
N THR A 168 -3.04 -5.18 -10.48
CA THR A 168 -1.93 -6.14 -10.56
C THR A 168 -0.77 -5.66 -9.72
N LYS A 169 -0.41 -4.38 -9.83
CA LYS A 169 0.60 -3.72 -8.99
C LYS A 169 0.31 -3.97 -7.51
N ILE A 170 -0.84 -3.53 -7.00
CA ILE A 170 -1.17 -3.66 -5.57
C ILE A 170 -1.10 -5.12 -5.08
N LEU A 171 -1.62 -6.08 -5.86
CA LEU A 171 -1.62 -7.50 -5.49
C LEU A 171 -0.22 -8.14 -5.51
N THR A 172 0.71 -7.57 -6.26
CA THR A 172 2.07 -8.13 -6.44
C THR A 172 3.15 -7.27 -5.78
N ASP A 173 2.82 -6.08 -5.33
CA ASP A 173 3.71 -5.16 -4.61
C ASP A 173 4.36 -5.79 -3.38
N PRO A 174 3.70 -6.65 -2.57
CA PRO A 174 4.40 -7.32 -1.47
C PRO A 174 5.62 -8.14 -1.92
N PHE A 175 5.54 -8.82 -3.06
CA PHE A 175 6.68 -9.58 -3.58
C PHE A 175 7.76 -8.65 -4.14
N ASN A 176 7.35 -7.58 -4.84
CA ASN A 176 8.24 -6.58 -5.40
C ASN A 176 9.01 -5.84 -4.28
N ASP A 177 8.27 -5.30 -3.30
CA ASP A 177 8.79 -4.60 -2.12
C ASP A 177 9.71 -5.50 -1.29
N PHE A 178 9.39 -6.79 -1.14
CA PHE A 178 10.27 -7.75 -0.48
C PHE A 178 11.63 -7.81 -1.18
N MET A 179 11.63 -7.98 -2.51
CA MET A 179 12.86 -8.10 -3.29
C MET A 179 13.67 -6.81 -3.30
N LEU A 180 12.99 -5.67 -3.45
CA LEU A 180 13.60 -4.34 -3.54
C LEU A 180 14.16 -3.90 -2.18
N TYR A 181 13.41 -4.08 -1.09
CA TYR A 181 13.74 -3.50 0.21
C TYR A 181 14.41 -4.44 1.21
N ARG A 182 14.67 -5.72 0.87
CA ARG A 182 15.33 -6.68 1.78
C ARG A 182 16.68 -6.24 2.35
N LYS A 183 17.39 -5.33 1.66
CA LYS A 183 18.67 -4.79 2.14
C LYS A 183 18.52 -3.54 3.01
N ALA A 184 17.37 -2.86 2.93
CA ALA A 184 17.15 -1.60 3.62
C ALA A 184 17.30 -1.70 5.15
N PRO A 185 16.81 -2.75 5.85
CA PRO A 185 17.03 -2.87 7.29
C PRO A 185 18.51 -2.93 7.66
N ILE A 186 19.33 -3.64 6.87
CA ILE A 186 20.76 -3.76 7.12
C ILE A 186 21.48 -2.43 6.83
N ALA A 187 21.12 -1.75 5.73
CA ALA A 187 21.65 -0.43 5.41
C ALA A 187 21.30 0.59 6.52
N LEU A 188 20.07 0.57 7.01
CA LEU A 188 19.62 1.42 8.10
C LEU A 188 20.42 1.18 9.40
N LEU A 189 20.71 -0.08 9.74
CA LEU A 189 21.56 -0.43 10.88
C LEU A 189 23.01 0.06 10.74
N ARG A 190 23.48 0.31 9.51
CA ARG A 190 24.79 0.93 9.23
C ARG A 190 24.77 2.46 9.30
N GLY A 191 23.60 3.07 9.55
CA GLY A 191 23.43 4.51 9.60
C GLY A 191 23.12 5.15 8.24
N GLU A 192 22.87 4.36 7.19
CA GLU A 192 22.43 4.88 5.89
C GLU A 192 20.95 5.26 5.98
N LEU A 193 20.65 6.56 6.11
CA LEU A 193 19.26 7.02 6.27
C LEU A 193 18.54 7.23 4.93
N ILE A 194 19.27 7.52 3.87
CA ILE A 194 18.74 7.83 2.53
C ILE A 194 19.32 6.83 1.53
N ASP A 195 18.47 6.30 0.67
CA ASP A 195 18.88 5.48 -0.46
C ASP A 195 19.49 6.37 -1.55
N PRO A 196 20.75 6.14 -1.99
CA PRO A 196 21.33 6.89 -3.10
C PRO A 196 20.68 6.59 -4.47
N GLY A 197 19.76 5.62 -4.57
CA GLY A 197 19.02 5.33 -5.79
C GLY A 197 19.86 4.68 -6.90
N LEU A 198 21.01 4.09 -6.54
CA LEU A 198 21.94 3.45 -7.49
C LEU A 198 21.28 2.32 -8.29
N ASP A 199 20.30 1.65 -7.68
CA ASP A 199 19.53 0.57 -8.27
C ASP A 199 18.64 1.09 -9.43
N LEU A 200 18.20 2.35 -9.36
CA LEU A 200 17.41 3.02 -10.41
C LEU A 200 18.27 3.43 -11.61
N MET A 201 19.54 3.77 -11.39
CA MET A 201 20.46 4.17 -12.45
C MET A 201 20.84 3.00 -13.38
N GLY A 202 20.75 1.75 -12.89
CA GLY A 202 21.03 0.54 -13.68
C GLY A 202 19.91 0.13 -14.62
N GLU A 203 18.68 0.63 -14.44
CA GLU A 203 17.51 0.21 -15.22
C GLU A 203 17.25 1.02 -16.51
N GLY A 204 18.12 2.00 -16.83
CA GLY A 204 18.06 2.75 -18.09
C GLY A 204 16.78 3.58 -18.31
N LEU A 205 15.99 3.79 -17.26
CA LEU A 205 14.86 4.71 -17.25
C LEU A 205 15.36 6.12 -16.91
N GLU A 206 15.85 6.83 -17.93
CA GLU A 206 15.81 8.30 -17.91
C GLU A 206 14.37 8.73 -18.19
N GLU A 207 13.91 9.85 -17.63
CA GLU A 207 12.56 10.39 -17.85
C GLU A 207 12.17 10.36 -19.34
N GLN A 208 11.34 9.39 -19.73
CA GLN A 208 10.64 9.42 -21.00
C GLN A 208 9.31 10.15 -20.79
N HIS A 209 9.38 11.46 -20.53
CA HIS A 209 8.22 12.33 -20.62
C HIS A 209 8.26 13.07 -21.95
N ALA A 210 7.36 12.66 -22.86
CA ALA A 210 6.82 13.51 -23.91
C ALA A 210 5.53 14.13 -23.41
#